data_AF-A0A925EU16-F1
#
_entry.id   AF-A0A925EU16-F1
#
_cell.length_a   1.000
_cell.length_b   1.000
_cell.length_c   1.000
_cell.angle_alpha   90.00
_cell.angle_beta   90.00
_cell.angle_gamma   90.00
#
_symmetry.space_group_name_H-M   'P 1'
#
loop_
_entity.id
_entity.type
_entity.pdbx_description
1 polymer ?
#
loop_
_entity_poly.entity_id
_entity_poly.type
_entity_poly.pdbx_seq_one_letter_code
_entity_poly.pdbx_strand_id
1 'polypeptide(L)' 'MQSLLSAITFQPLLADDLVMLHDWLQRPLVAEWWDAPPPFSEVESEFLELTELESWFYPKGKYHHPGWPSTAYGKRKDK' A
#
# COMPACT_ATOMS: atom_id res chain seq x y z
N MET A 1 0.44 -11.41 34.50
CA MET A 1 1.38 -10.89 33.49
C MET A 1 0.55 -10.32 32.36
N GLN A 2 0.43 -8.99 32.24
CA GLN A 2 -0.28 -8.37 31.12
C GLN A 2 0.48 -8.66 29.82
N SER A 3 -0.24 -9.09 28.78
CA SER A 3 0.28 -9.23 27.44
C SER A 3 0.70 -7.85 26.92
N LEU A 4 1.98 -7.68 26.57
CA LEU A 4 2.51 -6.47 25.92
C LEU A 4 2.13 -6.39 24.43
N LEU A 5 1.31 -7.33 23.93
CA LEU A 5 0.74 -7.33 22.58
C LEU A 5 -0.37 -6.27 22.48
N SER A 6 -0.05 -5.05 22.89
CA SER A 6 -0.82 -3.84 22.63
C SER A 6 -1.23 -3.87 21.16
N ALA A 7 -2.53 -3.75 20.92
CA ALA A 7 -3.16 -4.00 19.63
C ALA A 7 -2.50 -3.17 18.52
N ILE A 8 -1.83 -3.85 17.59
CA ILE A 8 -1.48 -3.23 16.31
C ILE A 8 -2.80 -2.86 15.64
N THR A 9 -2.97 -1.58 15.34
CA THR A 9 -4.15 -1.08 14.64
C THR A 9 -3.73 -0.57 13.26
N PHE A 10 -4.62 -0.73 12.29
CA PHE A 10 -4.42 -0.22 10.94
C PHE A 10 -5.36 0.97 10.75
N GLN A 11 -4.85 2.07 10.24
CA GLN A 11 -5.60 3.28 9.94
C GLN A 11 -5.42 3.63 8.46
N PRO A 12 -6.39 4.32 7.83
CA PRO A 12 -6.19 4.90 6.50
C PRO A 12 -4.96 5.81 6.49
N LEU A 13 -4.23 5.80 5.37
CA LEU A 13 -3.11 6.71 5.15
C LEU A 13 -3.64 8.13 5.04
N LEU A 14 -3.07 9.07 5.79
CA LEU A 14 -3.42 10.49 5.73
C LEU A 14 -2.38 11.26 4.89
N ALA A 15 -2.76 12.43 4.38
CA ALA A 15 -1.84 13.29 3.63
C ALA A 15 -0.58 13.65 4.44
N ASP A 16 -0.74 13.88 5.75
CA ASP A 16 0.37 14.18 6.67
C ASP A 16 1.36 13.00 6.82
N ASP A 17 0.93 11.77 6.52
CA ASP A 17 1.79 10.57 6.60
C ASP A 17 2.71 10.43 5.38
N LEU A 18 2.50 11.19 4.29
CA LEU A 18 3.26 11.02 3.05
C LEU A 18 4.75 11.33 3.22
N VAL A 19 5.10 12.24 4.13
CA VAL A 19 6.51 12.50 4.48
C VAL A 19 7.14 11.28 5.14
N MET A 20 6.42 10.60 6.04
CA MET A 20 6.87 9.37 6.69
C MET A 20 6.99 8.23 5.68
N LEU A 21 6.02 8.09 4.77
CA LEU A 21 6.05 7.10 3.70
C LEU A 21 7.28 7.31 2.81
N HIS A 22 7.57 8.54 2.41
CA HIS A 22 8.76 8.86 1.63
C HIS A 22 10.05 8.46 2.37
N ASP A 23 10.20 8.75 3.67
CA ASP A 23 11.36 8.28 4.46
C ASP A 23 11.52 6.76 4.40
N TRP A 24 10.42 6.01 4.49
CA TRP A 24 10.49 4.55 4.45
C TRP A 24 10.93 4.02 3.09
N LEU A 25 10.47 4.63 2.00
CA LEU A 25 10.88 4.27 0.64
C LEU A 25 12.36 4.53 0.36
N GLN A 26 12.96 5.51 1.05
CA GLN A 26 14.40 5.80 0.93
C GLN A 26 15.29 4.78 1.67
N ARG A 27 14.73 3.87 2.47
CA ARG A 27 15.53 2.90 3.23
C ARG A 27 16.10 1.83 2.29
N PRO A 28 17.41 1.50 2.37
CA PRO A 28 18.03 0.51 1.49
C PRO A 28 17.33 -0.86 1.50
N LEU A 29 16.86 -1.29 2.68
CA LEU A 29 16.11 -2.53 2.85
C LEU A 29 14.73 -2.51 2.19
N VAL A 30 14.12 -1.34 1.99
CA VAL A 30 12.83 -1.23 1.29
C VAL A 30 13.08 -1.16 -0.21
N ALA A 31 14.06 -0.36 -0.63
CA ALA A 31 14.48 -0.21 -2.01
C ALA A 31 14.97 -1.53 -2.65
N GLU A 32 15.54 -2.44 -1.87
CA GLU A 32 15.93 -3.78 -2.34
C GLU A 32 14.74 -4.61 -2.86
N TRP A 33 13.53 -4.41 -2.31
CA TRP A 33 12.37 -5.26 -2.57
C TRP A 33 11.25 -4.58 -3.36
N TRP A 34 11.21 -3.25 -3.40
CA TRP A 34 10.22 -2.50 -4.16
C TRP A 34 10.81 -2.03 -5.49
N ASP A 35 11.46 -0.87 -5.51
CA ASP A 35 12.09 -0.27 -6.68
C ASP A 35 13.03 0.88 -6.22
N ALA A 36 13.62 1.60 -7.17
CA ALA A 36 14.41 2.79 -6.88
C ALA A 36 13.59 3.81 -6.06
N PRO A 37 14.16 4.42 -5.00
CA PRO A 37 13.42 5.36 -4.16
C PRO A 37 12.93 6.58 -4.95
N PRO A 38 11.61 6.86 -4.99
CA PRO A 38 11.07 7.99 -5.74
C PRO A 38 11.33 9.32 -4.99
N PRO A 39 11.39 10.45 -5.71
CA PRO A 39 11.37 11.77 -5.09
C PRO A 39 10.01 12.03 -4.40
N PHE A 40 10.01 12.90 -3.39
CA PHE A 40 8.79 13.24 -2.63
C PHE A 40 7.62 13.69 -3.51
N SER A 41 7.86 14.46 -4.58
CA SER A 41 6.81 14.93 -5.49
C SER A 41 6.06 13.81 -6.20
N GLU A 42 6.73 12.68 -6.47
CA GLU A 42 6.12 11.50 -7.07
C GLU A 42 5.28 10.75 -6.03
N VAL A 43 5.79 10.62 -4.81
CA VAL A 43 5.01 10.07 -3.66
C VAL A 43 3.75 10.90 -3.41
N GLU A 44 3.86 12.23 -3.40
CA GLU A 44 2.72 13.12 -3.22
C GLU A 44 1.70 12.93 -4.35
N SER A 45 2.14 12.95 -5.61
CA SER A 45 1.25 12.79 -6.76
C SER A 45 0.53 11.43 -6.80
N GLU A 46 1.18 10.35 -6.39
CA GLU A 46 0.61 8.99 -6.46
C GLU A 46 -0.32 8.66 -5.30
N PHE A 47 0.01 9.13 -4.10
CA PHE A 47 -0.65 8.69 -2.88
C PHE A 47 -1.64 9.72 -2.33
N LEU A 48 -1.49 11.02 -2.61
CA LEU A 48 -2.39 12.05 -2.07
C LEU A 48 -3.84 11.79 -2.44
N GLU A 49 -4.12 11.41 -3.69
CA GLU A 49 -5.47 11.05 -4.14
C GLU A 49 -6.06 9.90 -3.33
N LEU A 50 -5.23 8.94 -2.89
CA LEU A 50 -5.65 7.79 -2.08
C LEU A 50 -5.93 8.16 -0.62
N THR A 51 -5.36 9.25 -0.11
CA THR A 51 -5.56 9.73 1.28
C THR A 51 -6.89 10.45 1.48
N GLU A 52 -7.46 11.02 0.42
CA GLU A 52 -8.73 11.76 0.44
C GLU A 52 -9.93 10.87 0.07
N LEU A 53 -9.67 9.62 -0.32
CA LEU A 53 -10.65 8.76 -0.96
C LEU A 53 -11.50 7.99 0.07
N GLU A 54 -12.49 8.66 0.67
CA GLU A 54 -13.67 8.03 1.29
C GLU A 54 -14.53 7.24 0.26
N SER A 55 -14.15 7.19 -1.03
CA SER A 55 -15.06 6.88 -2.13
C SER A 55 -14.58 5.81 -3.14
N TRP A 56 -13.61 4.95 -2.79
CA TRP A 56 -13.45 3.69 -3.54
C TRP A 56 -14.43 2.65 -2.96
N PHE A 57 -15.73 2.97 -3.07
CA PHE A 57 -16.69 1.92 -3.39
C PHE A 57 -16.12 1.20 -4.60
N TYR A 58 -15.54 0.02 -4.40
CA TYR A 58 -15.35 -0.94 -5.48
C TYR A 58 -16.68 -1.04 -6.24
N PRO A 59 -16.81 -0.55 -7.48
CA PRO A 59 -17.97 -0.94 -8.25
C PRO A 59 -17.81 -2.44 -8.49
N LYS A 60 -18.64 -3.26 -7.82
CA LYS A 60 -18.69 -4.69 -8.11
C LYS A 60 -18.94 -4.84 -9.61
N GLY A 61 -17.90 -5.28 -10.33
CA GLY A 61 -18.06 -6.01 -11.59
C GLY A 61 -17.61 -5.38 -12.91
N LYS A 62 -16.69 -4.40 -12.98
CA LYS A 62 -16.32 -3.83 -14.31
C LYS A 62 -14.83 -3.60 -14.64
N TYR A 63 -13.89 -4.19 -13.92
CA TYR A 63 -12.48 -4.16 -14.37
C TYR A 63 -11.99 -5.57 -14.73
N HIS A 64 -11.89 -5.84 -16.03
CA HIS A 64 -10.85 -6.72 -16.56
C HIS A 64 -9.63 -5.83 -16.76
N HIS A 65 -8.64 -5.92 -15.86
CA HIS A 65 -7.33 -5.34 -16.12
C HIS A 65 -6.69 -6.14 -17.27
N PRO A 66 -6.34 -5.52 -18.42
CA PRO A 66 -5.68 -6.24 -19.49
C PRO A 66 -4.25 -6.57 -19.01
N GLY A 67 -4.03 -7.83 -18.63
CA GLY A 67 -2.70 -8.35 -18.28
C GLY A 67 -2.51 -8.78 -16.82
N TRP A 68 -3.51 -8.60 -15.94
CA TRP A 68 -3.43 -9.20 -14.60
C TRP A 68 -4.11 -10.56 -14.58
N PRO A 69 -3.40 -11.66 -14.28
CA PRO A 69 -4.05 -12.95 -14.11
C PRO A 69 -4.97 -12.87 -12.88
N SER A 70 -6.24 -13.19 -13.10
CA SER A 70 -7.32 -13.31 -12.09
C SER A 70 -6.96 -14.23 -10.90
N THR A 71 -5.83 -14.94 -10.96
CA THR A 71 -5.35 -15.88 -9.96
C THR A 71 -4.30 -15.31 -9.00
N ALA A 72 -3.96 -14.03 -9.06
CA ALA A 72 -2.89 -13.44 -8.22
C ALA A 72 -3.21 -13.45 -6.71
N TYR A 73 -4.48 -13.59 -6.30
CA TYR A 73 -4.82 -13.93 -4.92
C TYR A 73 -4.79 -15.45 -4.70
N GLY A 74 -3.59 -15.94 -4.41
CA GLY A 74 -3.30 -17.11 -3.58
C GLY A 74 -4.26 -18.31 -3.64
N LYS A 75 -4.02 -19.22 -4.59
CA LYS A 75 -4.19 -20.66 -4.34
C LYS A 75 -2.80 -21.26 -4.12
N ARG A 76 -2.35 -21.30 -2.86
CA ARG A 76 -1.40 -22.36 -2.49
C ARG A 76 -2.14 -23.68 -2.71
N LYS A 77 -1.65 -24.50 -3.62
CA LYS A 77 -1.92 -25.94 -3.62
C LYS A 77 -0.60 -26.62 -3.32
N ASP A 78 -0.40 -26.77 -2.03
CA ASP A 78 0.32 -27.84 -1.40
C ASP A 78 0.02 -29.20 -2.06
N LYS A 79 1.12 -29.79 -2.54
CA LYS A 79 1.42 -31.21 -2.83
C LYS A 79 0.73 -31.92 -4.00
#